data_AF-X0UAA4-F1
#
_entry.id   AF-X0UAA4-F1
#
_cell.length_a   1.000
_cell.length_b   1.000
_cell.length_c   1.000
_cell.angle_alpha   90.00
_cell.angle_beta   90.00
_cell.angle_gamma   90.00
#
_symmetry.space_group_name_H-M   'P 1'
#
loop_
_entity.id
_entity.type
_entity.pdbx_description
1 polymer ?
#
loop_
_entity_poly.entity_id
_entity_poly.type
_entity_poly.pdbx_seq_one_letter_code
_entity_poly.pdbx_strand_id
1 'polypeptide(L)'
;GRAVGNALEVKEAIETLRNGASQGANVDFREHSLEVASHMLTLAGAAQSSQQARVLCEERLADGSAWEQFCVLVESQGGDVAVVDDPSCLPAARLVQPVLAPRSGFAAVVDARVVGMTSMALGAGRAHKDDAIDYGVGVEVLVKVGDRVEQGDPIFVVHANLPERLAQARESLLAAVDWSAEPLDPLPLFYDVIR
;
A
#
# COMPACT_ATOMS: atom_id res chain seq x y z
N GLY A 1 -2.69 2.97 1.46
CA GLY A 1 -1.28 2.57 1.45
C GLY A 1 -0.65 2.95 0.14
N ARG A 2 0.62 2.61 -0.05
CA ARG A 2 1.41 2.99 -1.24
C ARG A 2 1.78 1.82 -2.13
N ALA A 3 1.84 0.60 -1.61
CA ALA A 3 2.29 -0.55 -2.40
C ALA A 3 1.13 -1.18 -3.17
N VAL A 4 1.37 -1.52 -4.44
CA VAL A 4 0.42 -2.26 -5.30
C VAL A 4 1.18 -3.40 -5.99
N GLY A 5 0.98 -4.63 -5.52
CA GLY A 5 1.68 -5.82 -6.00
C GLY A 5 1.51 -7.02 -5.07
N ASN A 6 2.59 -7.73 -4.76
CA ASN A 6 2.56 -8.84 -3.80
C ASN A 6 3.63 -8.68 -2.73
N ALA A 7 4.91 -8.87 -3.08
CA ALA A 7 6.00 -8.72 -2.12
C ALA A 7 6.08 -7.29 -1.57
N LEU A 8 5.75 -6.28 -2.39
CA LEU A 8 5.69 -4.88 -1.97
C LEU A 8 4.63 -4.65 -0.88
N GLU A 9 3.44 -5.25 -1.02
CA GLU A 9 2.36 -5.13 -0.04
C GLU A 9 2.69 -5.86 1.26
N VAL A 10 3.34 -7.03 1.18
CA VAL A 10 3.86 -7.73 2.37
C VAL A 10 4.90 -6.89 3.10
N LYS A 11 5.79 -6.20 2.38
CA LYS A 11 6.75 -5.26 2.98
C LYS A 11 6.04 -4.10 3.67
N GLU A 12 5.03 -3.48 3.03
CA GLU A 12 4.23 -2.41 3.64
C GLU A 12 3.51 -2.88 4.91
N ALA A 13 2.96 -4.10 4.91
CA ALA A 13 2.33 -4.70 6.08
C ALA A 13 3.31 -4.94 7.23
N ILE A 14 4.50 -5.49 6.93
CA ILE A 14 5.58 -5.71 7.91
C ILE A 14 6.05 -4.37 8.49
N GLU A 15 6.29 -3.36 7.64
CA GLU A 15 6.67 -2.00 8.07
C GLU A 15 5.62 -1.41 9.01
N THR A 16 4.33 -1.58 8.70
CA THR A 16 3.21 -1.06 9.50
C THR A 16 3.12 -1.74 10.86
N LEU A 17 3.25 -3.07 10.90
CA LEU A 17 3.21 -3.83 12.16
C LEU A 17 4.42 -3.56 13.06
N ARG A 18 5.64 -3.45 12.48
CA ARG A 18 6.87 -3.24 13.25
C ARG A 18 7.02 -1.83 13.79
N ASN A 19 6.74 -0.83 12.95
CA ASN A 19 7.04 0.56 13.29
C ASN A 19 5.81 1.30 13.83
N GLY A 20 4.63 0.67 13.80
CA GLY A 20 3.36 1.25 14.26
C GLY A 20 3.03 2.59 13.59
N ALA A 21 3.56 2.83 12.38
CA ALA A 21 3.82 4.17 11.86
C ALA A 21 2.58 5.07 11.87
N SER A 22 2.51 5.97 12.87
CA SER A 22 1.47 7.00 13.02
C SER A 22 1.69 8.21 12.10
N GLN A 23 2.79 8.20 11.33
CA GLN A 23 3.19 9.25 10.40
C GLN A 23 3.92 8.64 9.20
N GLY A 24 4.02 9.39 8.10
CA GLY A 24 4.72 8.97 6.89
C GLY A 24 3.80 8.32 5.84
N ALA A 25 4.40 7.62 4.89
CA ALA A 25 3.74 7.27 3.63
C ALA A 25 2.54 6.28 3.76
N ASN A 26 2.53 5.46 4.82
CA ASN A 26 1.56 4.38 5.00
C ASN A 26 0.49 4.70 6.07
N VAL A 27 0.39 5.97 6.50
CA VAL A 27 -0.51 6.37 7.60
C VAL A 27 -1.98 6.03 7.33
N ASP A 28 -2.44 6.20 6.08
CA ASP A 28 -3.80 5.86 5.66
C ASP A 28 -4.10 4.36 5.75
N PHE A 29 -3.12 3.51 5.42
CA PHE A 29 -3.24 2.06 5.55
C PHE A 29 -3.34 1.63 7.01
N ARG A 30 -2.51 2.22 7.89
CA ARG A 30 -2.61 2.01 9.34
C ARG A 30 -3.97 2.44 9.86
N GLU A 31 -4.41 3.66 9.53
CA GLU A 31 -5.69 4.19 10.00
C GLU A 31 -6.86 3.32 9.53
N HIS A 32 -6.87 2.89 8.26
CA HIS A 32 -7.88 1.96 7.74
C HIS A 32 -7.89 0.63 8.50
N SER A 33 -6.73 0.04 8.74
CA SER A 33 -6.60 -1.23 9.45
C SER A 33 -7.12 -1.13 10.89
N LEU A 34 -6.80 -0.05 11.58
CA LEU A 34 -7.24 0.19 12.94
C LEU A 34 -8.74 0.46 13.05
N GLU A 35 -9.33 1.20 12.11
CA GLU A 35 -10.78 1.43 12.08
C GLU A 35 -11.55 0.12 11.89
N VAL A 36 -11.16 -0.68 10.90
CA VAL A 36 -11.77 -1.99 10.63
C VAL A 36 -11.61 -2.94 11.82
N ALA A 37 -10.40 -3.04 12.38
CA ALA A 37 -10.15 -3.87 13.56
C ALA A 37 -10.98 -3.43 14.78
N SER A 38 -11.16 -2.11 14.98
CA SER A 38 -11.98 -1.57 16.07
C SER A 38 -13.44 -1.98 15.95
N HIS A 39 -14.00 -1.96 14.73
CA HIS A 39 -15.33 -2.49 14.48
C HIS A 39 -15.42 -3.99 14.75
N MET A 40 -14.44 -4.78 14.31
CA MET A 40 -14.41 -6.22 14.56
C MET A 40 -14.38 -6.56 16.06
N LEU A 41 -13.56 -5.87 16.85
CA LEU A 41 -13.49 -6.08 18.31
C LEU A 41 -14.80 -5.71 19.01
N THR A 42 -15.44 -4.62 18.58
CA THR A 42 -16.74 -4.21 19.12
C THR A 42 -17.81 -5.25 18.80
N LEU A 43 -17.88 -5.71 17.55
CA LEU A 43 -18.85 -6.73 17.11
C LEU A 43 -18.64 -8.08 17.80
N ALA A 44 -17.38 -8.44 18.09
CA ALA A 44 -17.04 -9.65 18.82
C ALA A 44 -17.31 -9.56 20.34
N GLY A 45 -17.73 -8.38 20.84
CA GLY A 45 -17.91 -8.15 22.28
C GLY A 45 -16.60 -8.05 23.07
N ALA A 46 -15.46 -7.91 22.38
CA ALA A 46 -14.14 -7.76 22.99
C ALA A 46 -13.88 -6.31 23.47
N ALA A 47 -14.72 -5.36 23.07
CA ALA A 47 -14.71 -3.97 23.54
C ALA A 47 -16.16 -3.45 23.68
N GLN A 48 -16.37 -2.56 24.65
CA GLN A 48 -17.69 -1.98 24.97
C GLN A 48 -18.04 -0.76 24.10
N SER A 49 -17.06 -0.19 23.41
CA SER A 49 -17.24 0.94 22.49
C SER A 49 -16.17 0.95 21.40
N SER A 50 -16.44 1.66 20.30
CA SER A 50 -15.46 1.84 19.23
C SER A 50 -14.21 2.56 19.71
N GLN A 51 -14.33 3.51 20.65
CA GLN A 51 -13.19 4.20 21.25
C GLN A 51 -12.32 3.25 22.07
N GLN A 52 -12.94 2.38 22.89
CA GLN A 52 -12.18 1.38 23.65
C GLN A 52 -11.49 0.38 22.72
N ALA A 53 -12.19 -0.06 21.66
CA ALA A 53 -11.64 -0.96 20.67
C ALA A 53 -10.42 -0.36 19.96
N ARG A 54 -10.51 0.93 19.59
CA ARG A 54 -9.42 1.67 18.95
C ARG A 54 -8.18 1.75 19.83
N VAL A 55 -8.35 2.12 21.10
CA VAL A 55 -7.24 2.18 22.06
C VAL A 55 -6.58 0.81 22.19
N LEU A 56 -7.37 -0.27 22.29
CA LEU A 56 -6.82 -1.62 22.37
C LEU A 56 -6.03 -1.99 21.12
N CYS A 57 -6.53 -1.70 19.91
CA CYS A 57 -5.79 -1.95 18.68
C CYS A 57 -4.45 -1.18 18.62
N GLU A 58 -4.44 0.08 19.05
CA GLU A 58 -3.22 0.91 19.09
C GLU A 58 -2.21 0.39 20.11
N GLU A 59 -2.66 -0.04 21.29
CA GLU A 59 -1.81 -0.69 22.29
C GLU A 59 -1.15 -1.96 21.74
N ARG A 60 -1.89 -2.78 20.99
CA ARG A 60 -1.35 -4.02 20.39
C ARG A 60 -0.32 -3.78 19.29
N LEU A 61 -0.43 -2.67 18.56
CA LEU A 61 0.62 -2.25 17.65
C LEU A 61 1.84 -1.73 18.42
N ALA A 62 1.64 -0.95 19.47
CA ALA A 62 2.71 -0.30 20.22
C ALA A 62 3.52 -1.27 21.11
N ASP A 63 2.87 -2.28 21.67
CA ASP A 63 3.50 -3.27 22.57
C ASP A 63 4.19 -4.43 21.81
N GLY A 64 4.04 -4.49 20.48
CA GLY A 64 4.62 -5.54 19.62
C GLY A 64 3.81 -6.83 19.56
N SER A 65 2.72 -6.97 20.31
CA SER A 65 1.92 -8.20 20.31
C SER A 65 1.22 -8.45 18.97
N ALA A 66 0.84 -7.41 18.22
CA ALA A 66 0.32 -7.57 16.86
C ALA A 66 1.37 -8.15 15.91
N TRP A 67 2.63 -7.76 16.07
CA TRP A 67 3.75 -8.31 15.32
C TRP A 67 3.99 -9.79 15.66
N GLU A 68 4.01 -10.13 16.96
CA GLU A 68 4.16 -11.52 17.41
C GLU A 68 3.06 -12.42 16.85
N GLN A 69 1.80 -11.95 16.87
CA GLN A 69 0.68 -12.71 16.30
C GLN A 69 0.79 -12.87 14.78
N PHE A 70 1.35 -11.89 14.06
CA PHE A 70 1.63 -12.04 12.64
C PHE A 70 2.68 -13.13 12.37
N CYS A 71 3.76 -13.20 13.17
CA CYS A 71 4.74 -14.27 13.06
C CYS A 71 4.13 -15.66 13.32
N VAL A 72 3.30 -15.78 14.37
CA VAL A 72 2.56 -17.02 14.67
C VAL A 72 1.63 -17.40 13.50
N LEU A 73 0.92 -16.43 12.91
CA LEU A 73 0.05 -16.66 11.76
C LEU A 73 0.83 -17.20 10.55
N VAL A 74 2.00 -16.65 10.26
CA VAL A 74 2.87 -17.09 9.17
C VAL A 74 3.38 -18.50 9.41
N GLU A 75 3.93 -18.78 10.60
CA GLU A 75 4.46 -20.10 10.96
C GLU A 75 3.35 -21.17 10.93
N SER A 76 2.17 -20.85 11.45
CA SER A 76 1.03 -21.78 11.49
C SER A 76 0.54 -22.25 10.12
N GLN A 77 0.87 -21.50 9.05
CA GLN A 77 0.54 -21.84 7.66
C GLN A 77 1.75 -22.40 6.90
N GLY A 78 2.85 -22.70 7.59
CA GLY A 78 4.08 -23.25 7.00
C GLY A 78 4.98 -22.22 6.32
N GLY A 79 4.77 -20.93 6.57
CA GLY A 79 5.64 -19.86 6.10
C GLY A 79 6.93 -19.77 6.92
N ASP A 80 7.96 -19.17 6.32
CA ASP A 80 9.25 -18.94 6.97
C ASP A 80 9.26 -17.57 7.67
N VAL A 81 9.27 -17.57 9.01
CA VAL A 81 9.32 -16.36 9.82
C VAL A 81 10.63 -15.58 9.61
N ALA A 82 11.73 -16.24 9.19
CA ALA A 82 12.98 -15.53 8.89
C ALA A 82 12.82 -14.53 7.74
N VAL A 83 11.94 -14.80 6.77
CA VAL A 83 11.62 -13.89 5.66
C VAL A 83 10.77 -12.70 6.12
N VAL A 84 9.94 -12.92 7.14
CA VAL A 84 9.21 -11.84 7.81
C VAL A 84 10.18 -10.97 8.60
N ASP A 85 11.18 -11.60 9.23
CA ASP A 85 12.18 -10.89 10.01
C ASP A 85 13.14 -10.05 9.17
N ASP A 86 13.55 -10.58 8.02
CA ASP A 86 14.31 -9.89 6.99
C ASP A 86 13.52 -9.84 5.66
N PRO A 87 12.71 -8.79 5.45
CA PRO A 87 11.92 -8.63 4.22
C PRO A 87 12.76 -8.48 2.95
N SER A 88 14.09 -8.33 3.04
CA SER A 88 14.96 -8.31 1.87
C SER A 88 15.01 -9.65 1.14
N CYS A 89 14.65 -10.75 1.83
CA CYS A 89 14.53 -12.08 1.24
C CYS A 89 13.26 -12.27 0.38
N LEU A 90 12.29 -11.37 0.46
CA LEU A 90 11.11 -11.41 -0.40
C LEU A 90 11.49 -11.18 -1.88
N PRO A 91 10.75 -11.76 -2.84
CA PRO A 91 10.97 -11.53 -4.26
C PRO A 91 11.08 -10.04 -4.60
N ALA A 92 12.06 -9.69 -5.43
CA ALA A 92 12.34 -8.32 -5.84
C ALA A 92 12.55 -8.24 -7.35
N ALA A 93 12.05 -7.17 -7.95
CA ALA A 93 12.28 -6.86 -9.36
C ALA A 93 13.72 -6.43 -9.63
N ARG A 94 14.20 -6.71 -10.85
CA ARG A 94 15.54 -6.34 -11.32
C ARG A 94 15.64 -4.87 -11.73
N LEU A 95 14.54 -4.28 -12.17
CA LEU A 95 14.46 -2.89 -12.60
C LEU A 95 13.52 -2.16 -11.63
N VAL A 96 14.07 -1.15 -10.96
CA VAL A 96 13.31 -0.27 -10.07
C VAL A 96 13.56 1.15 -10.53
N GLN A 97 12.55 1.81 -11.08
CA GLN A 97 12.71 3.17 -11.63
C GLN A 97 11.56 4.10 -11.22
N PRO A 98 11.87 5.35 -10.84
CA PRO A 98 10.85 6.34 -10.53
C PRO A 98 10.16 6.83 -11.80
N VAL A 99 8.87 7.12 -11.69
CA VAL A 99 8.10 7.90 -12.66
C VAL A 99 8.02 9.33 -12.11
N LEU A 100 8.60 10.26 -12.85
CA LEU A 100 8.69 11.66 -12.42
C LEU A 100 7.51 12.48 -12.94
N ALA A 101 7.05 13.42 -12.11
CA ALA A 101 6.00 14.36 -12.45
C ALA A 101 6.39 15.19 -13.68
N PRO A 102 5.55 15.25 -14.73
CA PRO A 102 5.88 15.99 -15.95
C PRO A 102 5.75 17.50 -15.78
N ARG A 103 5.05 17.96 -14.73
CA ARG A 103 4.75 19.36 -14.41
C ARG A 103 4.52 19.54 -12.92
N SER A 104 4.65 20.78 -12.43
CA SER A 104 4.21 21.16 -11.08
C SER A 104 2.69 21.37 -11.03
N GLY A 105 2.07 21.08 -9.89
CA GLY A 105 0.64 21.30 -9.64
C GLY A 105 0.15 20.52 -8.42
N PHE A 106 -1.17 20.40 -8.29
CA PHE A 106 -1.82 19.54 -7.30
C PHE A 106 -2.36 18.29 -7.96
N ALA A 107 -2.13 17.12 -7.36
CA ALA A 107 -2.71 15.87 -7.85
C ALA A 107 -4.22 15.90 -7.61
N ALA A 108 -5.00 16.00 -8.68
CA ALA A 108 -6.46 16.06 -8.62
C ALA A 108 -7.10 14.68 -8.62
N VAL A 109 -6.49 13.76 -9.34
CA VAL A 109 -6.90 12.35 -9.42
C VAL A 109 -5.64 11.50 -9.37
N VAL A 110 -5.73 10.36 -8.69
CA VAL A 110 -4.79 9.25 -8.83
C VAL A 110 -5.65 8.02 -9.12
N ASP A 111 -5.74 7.61 -10.39
CA ASP A 111 -6.66 6.56 -10.84
C ASP A 111 -6.15 5.18 -10.37
N ALA A 112 -6.75 4.69 -9.28
CA ALA A 112 -6.42 3.41 -8.68
C ALA A 112 -6.64 2.22 -9.64
N ARG A 113 -7.60 2.30 -10.57
CA ARG A 113 -7.84 1.25 -11.56
C ARG A 113 -6.70 1.22 -12.57
N VAL A 114 -6.23 2.36 -13.05
CA VAL A 114 -5.08 2.42 -13.96
C VAL A 114 -3.81 1.90 -13.27
N VAL A 115 -3.57 2.28 -12.01
CA VAL A 115 -2.46 1.76 -11.21
C VAL A 115 -2.54 0.24 -11.05
N GLY A 116 -3.71 -0.28 -10.65
CA GLY A 116 -3.92 -1.72 -10.48
C GLY A 116 -3.75 -2.52 -11.77
N MET A 117 -4.31 -2.03 -12.89
CA MET A 117 -4.13 -2.66 -14.21
C MET A 117 -2.68 -2.59 -14.68
N THR A 118 -1.95 -1.52 -14.34
CA THR A 118 -0.52 -1.40 -14.64
C THR A 118 0.29 -2.42 -13.86
N SER A 119 0.02 -2.60 -12.55
CA SER A 119 0.65 -3.63 -11.72
C SER A 119 0.39 -5.05 -12.26
N MET A 120 -0.85 -5.32 -12.70
CA MET A 120 -1.18 -6.58 -13.37
C MET A 120 -0.39 -6.76 -14.67
N ALA A 121 -0.30 -5.73 -15.52
CA ALA A 121 0.45 -5.79 -16.78
C ALA A 121 1.96 -5.98 -16.58
N LEU A 122 2.52 -5.52 -15.46
CA LEU A 122 3.91 -5.82 -15.06
C LEU A 122 4.11 -7.31 -14.76
N GLY A 123 3.08 -7.99 -14.26
CA GLY A 123 3.09 -9.41 -13.91
C GLY A 123 2.65 -9.72 -12.47
N ALA A 124 2.25 -8.71 -11.68
CA ALA A 124 1.80 -8.89 -10.30
C ALA A 124 0.38 -9.45 -10.18
N GLY A 125 -0.28 -9.69 -11.32
CA GLY A 125 -1.65 -10.18 -11.39
C GLY A 125 -1.84 -11.10 -12.59
N ARG A 126 -3.06 -11.64 -12.68
CA ARG A 126 -3.45 -12.60 -13.71
C ARG A 126 -4.40 -11.95 -14.70
N ALA A 127 -4.11 -12.05 -16.00
CA ALA A 127 -5.10 -11.72 -17.04
C ALA A 127 -6.04 -12.92 -17.27
N HIS A 128 -5.48 -14.14 -17.18
CA HIS A 128 -6.19 -15.41 -17.24
C HIS A 128 -5.88 -16.27 -16.00
N LYS A 129 -6.80 -17.16 -15.62
CA LYS A 129 -6.73 -17.93 -14.37
C LYS A 129 -5.41 -18.68 -14.16
N ASP A 130 -4.79 -19.15 -15.24
CA ASP A 130 -3.60 -19.99 -15.21
C ASP A 130 -2.28 -19.20 -15.35
N ASP A 131 -2.35 -17.87 -15.44
CA ASP A 131 -1.16 -17.04 -15.57
C ASP A 131 -0.29 -17.15 -14.30
N ALA A 132 1.02 -17.31 -14.52
CA ALA A 132 2.01 -17.21 -13.46
C ALA A 132 2.09 -15.76 -12.95
N ILE A 133 2.23 -15.62 -11.63
CA ILE A 133 2.45 -14.32 -10.98
C ILE A 133 3.94 -14.13 -10.74
N ASP A 134 4.43 -12.96 -11.09
CA ASP A 134 5.73 -12.48 -10.64
C ASP A 134 5.54 -11.67 -9.35
N TYR A 135 5.91 -12.26 -8.22
CA TYR A 135 5.66 -11.65 -6.91
C TYR A 135 6.56 -10.44 -6.61
N GLY A 136 7.63 -10.23 -7.40
CA GLY A 136 8.61 -9.17 -7.17
C GLY A 136 8.32 -7.86 -7.90
N VAL A 137 7.37 -7.85 -8.84
CA VAL A 137 7.00 -6.67 -9.63
C VAL A 137 5.78 -5.95 -9.02
N GLY A 138 5.57 -4.70 -9.42
CA GLY A 138 4.46 -3.88 -8.95
C GLY A 138 4.75 -2.39 -9.03
N VAL A 139 3.95 -1.60 -8.31
CA VAL A 139 4.04 -0.14 -8.29
C VAL A 139 4.00 0.35 -6.86
N GLU A 140 4.87 1.29 -6.51
CA GLU A 140 4.70 2.14 -5.32
C GLU A 140 4.11 3.49 -5.75
N VAL A 141 3.05 3.92 -5.08
CA VAL A 141 2.34 5.19 -5.30
C VAL A 141 2.85 6.22 -4.29
N LEU A 142 3.52 7.26 -4.77
CA LEU A 142 4.16 8.26 -3.90
C LEU A 142 3.37 9.57 -3.79
N VAL A 143 2.25 9.68 -4.51
CA VAL A 143 1.39 10.86 -4.56
C VAL A 143 -0.04 10.50 -4.19
N LYS A 144 -0.71 11.38 -3.43
CA LYS A 144 -2.13 11.27 -3.07
C LYS A 144 -2.91 12.46 -3.62
N VAL A 145 -4.23 12.30 -3.73
CA VAL A 145 -5.12 13.40 -4.12
C VAL A 145 -5.00 14.55 -3.11
N GLY A 146 -4.79 15.75 -3.62
CA GLY A 146 -4.56 16.97 -2.82
C GLY A 146 -3.07 17.31 -2.63
N ASP A 147 -2.15 16.37 -2.88
CA ASP A 147 -0.72 16.63 -2.73
C ASP A 147 -0.24 17.67 -3.74
N ARG A 148 0.58 18.62 -3.27
CA ARG A 148 1.35 19.53 -4.12
C ARG A 148 2.62 18.83 -4.57
N VAL A 149 2.84 18.77 -5.88
CA VAL A 149 3.98 18.09 -6.50
C VAL A 149 4.70 19.08 -7.42
N GLU A 150 6.03 19.07 -7.40
CA GLU A 150 6.85 19.83 -8.33
C GLU A 150 7.25 19.00 -9.56
N GLN A 151 7.50 19.68 -10.68
CA GLN A 151 8.03 19.02 -11.87
C GLN A 151 9.34 18.29 -11.52
N GLY A 152 9.42 17.01 -11.90
CA GLY A 152 10.59 16.17 -11.61
C GLY A 152 10.50 15.39 -10.30
N ASP A 153 9.51 15.65 -9.44
CA ASP A 153 9.29 14.85 -8.23
C ASP A 153 8.85 13.42 -8.60
N PRO A 154 9.29 12.39 -7.85
CA PRO A 154 8.83 11.03 -8.06
C PRO A 154 7.38 10.87 -7.57
N ILE A 155 6.48 10.48 -8.48
CA ILE A 155 5.05 10.25 -8.18
C ILE A 155 4.71 8.76 -8.12
N PHE A 156 5.52 7.91 -8.76
CA PHE A 156 5.46 6.46 -8.61
C PHE A 156 6.87 5.86 -8.63
N VAL A 157 7.02 4.63 -8.15
CA VAL A 157 8.17 3.76 -8.42
C VAL A 157 7.68 2.48 -9.05
N VAL A 158 8.25 2.12 -10.21
CA VAL A 158 7.89 0.89 -10.92
C VAL A 158 8.94 -0.18 -10.65
N HIS A 159 8.46 -1.34 -10.20
CA HIS A 159 9.23 -2.56 -10.04
C HIS A 159 8.91 -3.48 -11.21
N ALA A 160 9.88 -3.71 -12.10
CA ALA A 160 9.71 -4.50 -13.31
C ALA A 160 10.88 -5.46 -13.56
N ASN A 161 10.62 -6.55 -14.28
CA ASN A 161 11.67 -7.48 -14.73
C ASN A 161 11.98 -7.37 -16.23
N LEU A 162 11.19 -6.60 -16.98
CA LEU A 162 11.31 -6.41 -18.42
C LEU A 162 11.32 -4.91 -18.79
N PRO A 163 12.32 -4.41 -19.53
CA PRO A 163 12.42 -3.00 -19.92
C PRO A 163 11.20 -2.48 -20.71
N GLU A 164 10.61 -3.31 -21.57
CA GLU A 164 9.44 -2.95 -22.36
C GLU A 164 8.19 -2.75 -21.49
N ARG A 165 8.01 -3.60 -20.46
CA ARG A 165 6.91 -3.46 -19.50
C ARG A 165 7.10 -2.25 -18.59
N LEU A 166 8.35 -1.97 -18.21
CA LEU A 166 8.70 -0.78 -17.45
C LEU A 166 8.32 0.50 -18.23
N ALA A 167 8.64 0.56 -19.52
CA ALA A 167 8.30 1.70 -20.38
C ALA A 167 6.78 1.89 -20.52
N GLN A 168 6.04 0.81 -20.76
CA GLN A 168 4.57 0.83 -20.84
C GLN A 168 3.92 1.23 -19.51
N ALA A 169 4.44 0.73 -18.39
CA ALA A 169 3.96 1.09 -17.06
C ALA A 169 4.18 2.58 -16.77
N ARG A 170 5.34 3.14 -17.15
CA ARG A 170 5.61 4.58 -17.03
C ARG A 170 4.57 5.42 -17.78
N GLU A 171 4.26 5.06 -19.02
CA GLU A 171 3.25 5.77 -19.81
C GLU A 171 1.86 5.69 -19.16
N SER A 172 1.45 4.48 -18.76
CA SER A 172 0.16 4.22 -18.12
C SER A 172 0.00 4.99 -16.80
N LEU A 173 1.04 5.02 -15.97
CA LEU A 173 1.02 5.70 -14.66
C LEU A 173 1.01 7.23 -14.80
N LEU A 174 1.69 7.79 -15.81
CA LEU A 174 1.58 9.22 -16.09
C LEU A 174 0.15 9.62 -16.48
N ALA A 175 -0.55 8.74 -17.21
CA ALA A 175 -1.96 8.93 -17.56
C ALA A 175 -2.93 8.67 -16.39
N ALA A 176 -2.45 8.10 -15.27
CA ALA A 176 -3.26 7.87 -14.07
C ALA A 176 -3.43 9.13 -13.20
N VAL A 177 -2.72 10.23 -13.51
CA VAL A 177 -2.72 11.44 -12.68
C VAL A 177 -3.28 12.63 -13.45
N ASP A 178 -4.41 13.15 -12.95
CA ASP A 178 -4.92 14.46 -13.36
C ASP A 178 -4.40 15.55 -12.45
N TRP A 179 -4.26 16.75 -13.01
CA TRP A 179 -3.58 17.87 -12.36
C TRP A 179 -4.52 19.07 -12.20
N SER A 180 -4.47 19.70 -11.03
CA SER A 180 -5.12 20.99 -10.75
C SER A 180 -4.07 22.09 -10.56
N ALA A 181 -4.41 23.30 -11.02
CA ALA A 181 -3.62 24.50 -10.75
C ALA A 181 -3.89 25.08 -9.35
N GLU A 182 -5.08 24.80 -8.80
CA GLU A 182 -5.51 25.26 -7.48
C GLU A 182 -5.41 24.13 -6.44
N PRO A 183 -5.15 24.45 -5.17
CA PRO A 183 -5.16 23.47 -4.08
C PRO A 183 -6.49 22.72 -4.01
N LEU A 184 -6.41 21.44 -3.66
CA LEU A 184 -7.58 20.57 -3.45
C LEU A 184 -7.50 19.97 -2.06
N ASP A 185 -8.67 19.81 -1.42
CA ASP A 185 -8.74 19.09 -0.17
C ASP A 185 -8.48 17.59 -0.41
N PRO A 186 -7.71 16.92 0.47
CA PRO A 186 -7.58 15.47 0.42
C PRO A 186 -8.94 14.78 0.53
N LEU A 187 -9.08 13.63 -0.13
CA LEU A 187 -10.28 12.81 0.01
C LEU A 187 -10.38 12.24 1.44
N PRO A 188 -11.60 12.14 2.02
CA PRO A 188 -11.76 11.51 3.31
C PRO A 188 -11.40 10.03 3.22
N LEU A 189 -10.66 9.52 4.21
CA LEU A 189 -10.31 8.10 4.28
C LEU A 189 -11.54 7.22 4.56
N PHE A 190 -12.52 7.76 5.29
CA PHE A 190 -13.78 7.10 5.60
C PHE A 190 -14.95 8.05 5.31
N TYR A 191 -15.95 7.57 4.56
CA TYR A 191 -17.14 8.36 4.24
C TYR A 191 -18.25 8.16 5.27
N ASP A 192 -18.56 6.90 5.61
CA ASP A 192 -19.60 6.57 6.57
C ASP A 192 -19.47 5.12 7.08
N VAL A 193 -20.16 4.80 8.17
CA VAL A 193 -20.30 3.44 8.72
C VAL A 193 -21.77 3.04 8.69
N ILE A 194 -22.10 2.03 7.89
CA ILE A 194 -23.44 1.46 7.82
C ILE A 194 -23.63 0.51 9.02
N ARG A 195 -24.64 0.75 9.84
CA ARG A 195 -24.96 -0.03 11.05
C ARG A 195 -26.32 -0.69 10.95
#